data_AF-A0A2H3ANR4-F1
#
_entry.id   AF-A0A2H3ANR4-F1
#
_cell.length_a   1.000
_cell.length_b   1.000
_cell.length_c   1.000
_cell.angle_alpha   90.00
_cell.angle_beta   90.00
_cell.angle_gamma   90.00
#
_symmetry.space_group_name_H-M   'P 1'
#
loop_
_entity.id
_entity.type
_entity.pdbx_description
1 polymer ?
#
loop_
_entity_poly.entity_id
_entity_poly.type
_entity_poly.pdbx_seq_one_letter_code
_entity_poly.pdbx_strand_id
1 'polypeptide(L)' 'MSISGLPPEIVDSIIDELQDDKKSLLQASLTCKILCPRTRVHLFSSVSLSHKFDCYRLKELITLSPNLALN' A
#
# COMPACT_ATOMS: atom_id res chain seq x y z
N MET A 1 -19.34 18.13 -1.89
CA MET A 1 -19.20 17.30 -3.10
C MET A 1 -18.54 16.00 -2.65
N SER A 2 -19.22 14.86 -2.72
CA SER A 2 -18.65 13.58 -2.27
C SER A 2 -17.79 12.98 -3.37
N ILE A 3 -16.65 12.42 -3.01
CA ILE A 3 -15.73 11.74 -3.93
C ILE A 3 -16.37 10.53 -4.64
N SER A 4 -17.50 10.04 -4.12
CA SER A 4 -18.30 8.96 -4.70
C SER A 4 -18.97 9.31 -6.03
N GLY A 5 -19.00 10.59 -6.42
CA GLY A 5 -19.56 11.03 -7.71
C GLY A 5 -18.52 11.13 -8.83
N LEU A 6 -17.24 10.92 -8.53
CA LEU A 6 -16.17 10.99 -9.53
C LEU A 6 -15.94 9.61 -10.17
N PRO A 7 -15.53 9.57 -11.44
CA PRO A 7 -15.02 8.34 -12.04
C PRO A 7 -13.81 7.81 -11.26
N PRO A 8 -13.67 6.48 -11.12
CA PRO A 8 -12.58 5.87 -10.36
C PRO A 8 -11.20 6.26 -10.90
N GLU A 9 -11.06 6.49 -12.21
CA GLU A 9 -9.79 6.90 -12.83
C GLU A 9 -9.32 8.27 -12.33
N ILE A 10 -10.26 9.19 -12.09
CA ILE A 10 -9.94 10.52 -11.53
C ILE A 10 -9.52 10.38 -10.07
N VAL A 11 -10.22 9.54 -9.31
CA VAL A 11 -9.88 9.27 -7.92
C VAL A 11 -8.50 8.64 -7.81
N ASP A 12 -8.20 7.67 -8.66
CA ASP A 12 -6.90 7.00 -8.70
C ASP A 12 -5.79 7.98 -9.10
N SER A 13 -6.03 8.84 -10.09
CA SER A 13 -5.07 9.86 -10.51
C SER A 13 -4.73 10.83 -9.37
N ILE A 14 -5.71 11.22 -8.55
CA ILE A 14 -5.46 12.07 -7.36
C ILE A 14 -4.55 11.35 -6.36
N ILE A 15 -4.74 10.04 -6.17
CA ILE A 15 -3.90 9.26 -5.28
C ILE A 15 -2.50 9.04 -5.86
N ASP A 16 -2.36 8.95 -7.18
CA ASP A 16 -1.07 8.82 -7.86
C ASP A 16 -0.17 10.04 -7.64
N GLU A 17 -0.74 11.25 -7.56
CA GLU A 17 0.00 12.46 -7.19
C GLU A 17 0.60 12.40 -5.77
N LEU A 18 0.11 11.50 -4.90
CA LEU A 18 0.60 11.31 -3.54
C LEU A 18 1.65 10.19 -3.43
N GLN A 19 2.03 9.52 -4.52
CA GLN A 19 2.87 8.32 -4.50
C GLN A 19 4.17 8.47 -3.68
N ASP A 20 4.79 9.65 -3.72
CA ASP A 20 6.06 9.94 -3.03
C ASP A 20 5.88 10.32 -1.56
N ASP A 21 4.66 10.70 -1.14
CA ASP A 21 4.34 11.05 0.25
C ASP A 21 3.54 9.95 0.95
N LYS A 22 4.30 8.99 1.51
CA LYS A 22 3.73 7.88 2.31
C LYS A 22 2.86 8.35 3.48
N LYS A 23 3.16 9.52 4.09
CA LYS A 23 2.37 10.03 5.22
C LYS A 23 0.99 10.47 4.75
N SER A 24 0.94 11.22 3.64
CA SER A 24 -0.32 11.64 3.02
C SER A 24 -1.13 10.45 2.50
N LEU A 25 -0.47 9.45 1.87
CA LEU A 25 -1.12 8.20 1.45
C LEU A 25 -1.75 7.43 2.61
N LEU A 26 -1.05 7.32 3.75
CA LEU A 26 -1.59 6.70 4.96
C LEU A 26 -2.84 7.43 5.44
N GLN A 27 -2.79 8.76 5.54
CA GLN A 27 -3.95 9.54 5.94
C GLN A 27 -5.11 9.37 4.97
N ALA A 28 -4.86 9.44 3.66
CA ALA A 28 -5.87 9.21 2.63
C ALA A 28 -6.53 7.83 2.75
N SER A 29 -5.74 6.78 2.99
CA SER A 29 -6.25 5.41 3.17
C SER A 29 -7.20 5.25 4.36
N LEU A 30 -7.09 6.13 5.37
CA LEU A 30 -7.93 6.11 6.58
C LEU A 30 -9.21 6.95 6.45
N THR A 31 -9.32 7.80 5.42
CA THR A 31 -10.48 8.69 5.26
C THR A 31 -11.71 7.97 4.73
N CYS A 32 -11.58 7.20 3.64
CA CYS A 32 -12.70 6.45 3.07
C CYS A 32 -12.27 5.22 2.27
N LYS A 33 -13.18 4.24 2.19
CA LYS A 33 -12.93 2.93 1.55
C LYS A 33 -12.60 3.04 0.05
N ILE A 34 -13.06 4.08 -0.63
CA ILE A 34 -12.84 4.29 -2.06
C ILE A 34 -11.36 4.57 -2.36
N LEU A 35 -10.63 5.20 -1.44
CA LEU A 35 -9.21 5.52 -1.63
C LEU A 35 -8.28 4.34 -1.25
N CYS A 36 -8.79 3.37 -0.49
CA CYS A 36 -8.01 2.23 -0.01
C CYS A 36 -7.32 1.41 -1.12
N PRO A 37 -7.96 1.07 -2.26
CA PRO A 37 -7.33 0.23 -3.27
C PRO A 37 -6.06 0.86 -3.83
N ARG A 38 -6.14 2.11 -4.30
CA ARG A 38 -5.00 2.79 -4.92
C ARG A 38 -3.93 3.19 -3.91
N THR A 39 -4.31 3.66 -2.73
CA THR A 39 -3.34 3.99 -1.67
C THR A 39 -2.53 2.77 -1.25
N ARG A 40 -3.14 1.57 -1.18
CA ARG A 40 -2.43 0.33 -0.84
C ARG A 40 -1.40 -0.07 -1.90
N VAL A 41 -1.70 0.13 -3.19
CA VAL A 41 -0.74 -0.13 -4.26
C VAL A 41 0.55 0.66 -4.02
N HIS A 42 0.43 1.96 -3.70
CA HIS A 42 1.60 2.80 -3.42
C HIS A 42 2.28 2.48 -2.09
N LEU A 43 1.49 2.29 -1.03
CA LEU A 43 2.02 2.00 0.32
C LEU A 43 2.79 0.68 0.39
N PHE A 44 2.35 -0.33 -0.36
CA PHE A 44 2.96 -1.66 -0.38
C PHE A 44 3.76 -1.94 -1.67
N SER A 45 4.00 -0.92 -2.51
CA SER A 45 4.82 -1.04 -3.72
C SER A 45 6.27 -1.43 -3.44
N SER A 46 6.80 -0.98 -2.30
CA SER A 46 8.17 -1.24 -1.88
C SER A 46 8.26 -1.33 -0.36
N VAL A 47 8.84 -2.43 0.12
CA VAL A 47 9.10 -2.70 1.53
C VAL A 47 10.60 -2.86 1.73
N SER A 48 11.17 -2.06 2.63
CA SER A 48 12.58 -2.14 3.01
C SER A 48 12.72 -2.87 4.35
N LEU A 49 13.66 -3.81 4.43
CA LEU A 49 14.06 -4.44 5.70
C LEU A 49 15.26 -3.65 6.26
N SER A 50 15.06 -2.97 7.38
CA SER A 50 16.07 -2.08 7.96
C SER A 50 17.01 -2.80 8.91
N HIS A 51 16.56 -3.90 9.54
CA HIS A 51 17.32 -4.63 10.54
C HIS A 51 17.48 -6.10 10.20
N LYS A 52 18.57 -6.70 10.69
CA LYS A 52 18.82 -8.14 10.54
C LYS A 52 17.68 -9.00 11.11
N PHE A 53 17.01 -8.50 12.16
CA PHE A 53 15.84 -9.15 12.76
C PHE A 53 14.65 -9.24 11.78
N ASP A 54 14.45 -8.23 10.93
CA ASP A 54 13.38 -8.24 9.94
C ASP A 54 13.60 -9.35 8.89
N CYS A 55 14.87 -9.58 8.52
CA CYS A 55 15.24 -10.69 7.63
C CYS A 55 14.93 -12.06 8.25
N TYR A 56 15.18 -12.24 9.55
CA TYR A 56 14.84 -13.48 10.24
C TYR A 56 13.33 -13.72 10.29
N ARG A 57 12.55 -12.68 10.59
CA ARG A 57 11.08 -12.75 10.59
C ARG A 57 10.53 -13.06 9.20
N LEU A 58 11.08 -12.44 8.16
CA LEU A 58 10.67 -12.74 6.78
C LEU A 58 11.01 -14.20 6.42
N LYS A 59 12.19 -14.68 6.78
CA LYS A 59 12.59 -16.08 6.55
C LYS A 59 11.64 -17.05 7.25
N GLU A 60 11.29 -16.79 8.51
CA GLU A 60 10.33 -17.60 9.27
C GLU A 60 8.95 -17.61 8.60
N LEU A 61 8.45 -16.43 8.20
CA LEU A 61 7.19 -16.30 7.48
C LEU A 61 7.16 -17.11 6.17
N ILE A 62 8.21 -17.01 5.36
CA ILE A 62 8.33 -17.76 4.10
C ILE A 62 8.40 -19.27 4.37
N THR A 63 9.08 -19.68 5.45
CA THR A 63 9.17 -21.10 5.84
C THR A 63 7.81 -21.67 6.23
N LEU A 64 6.99 -20.88 6.95
CA LEU A 64 5.63 -21.26 7.35
C LEU A 64 4.62 -21.18 6.20
N SER A 65 4.86 -20.31 5.21
CA SER A 65 3.96 -20.06 4.09
C SER A 65 4.75 -19.91 2.78
N PRO A 66 5.21 -21.03 2.19
CA PRO A 66 6.09 -21.02 1.02
C PRO A 66 5.50 -20.31 -0.20
N ASN A 67 4.16 -20.33 -0.33
CA ASN A 67 3.44 -19.71 -1.44
C ASN A 67 3.65 -18.18 -1.53
N LEU A 68 4.08 -17.52 -0.45
CA LEU A 68 4.36 -16.08 -0.45
C LEU A 68 5.64 -15.71 -1.22
N ALA A 69 6.54 -16.66 -1.42
CA ALA A 69 7.81 -16.46 -2.14
C ALA A 69 7.76 -16.90 -3.60
N LEU A 70 6.62 -17.42 -4.07
CA LEU A 70 6.46 -18.04 -5.40
C LEU A 70 5.81 -17.12 -6.45
N ASN A 71 5.82 -15.80 -6.24
CA ASN A 71 5.34 -14.83 -7.24
C ASN A 71 6.37 -14.59 -8.35
#